data_AF-A0A1Q7UFV8-F1
#
_entry.id   AF-A0A1Q7UFV8-F1
#
_cell.length_a   1.000
_cell.length_b   1.000
_cell.length_c   1.000
_cell.angle_alpha   90.00
_cell.angle_beta   90.00
_cell.angle_gamma   90.00
#
_symmetry.space_group_name_H-M   'P 1'
#
loop_
_entity.id
_entity.type
_entity.pdbx_description
1 polymer ?
#
loop_
_entity_poly.entity_id
_entity_poly.type
_entity_poly.pdbx_seq_one_letter_code
_entity_poly.pdbx_strand_id
1 'polypeptide(L)' 'MASWAVLTEQIVWISPLATGFTVICERCSELGELFPSVQANLSLDHLRTTIECPRGHSIRVERDGR' A
#
# COMPACT_ATOMS: atom_id res chain seq x y z
N MET A 1 -7.78 24.21 17.62
CA MET A 1 -6.89 23.03 17.75
C MET A 1 -6.84 22.36 16.38
N ALA A 2 -5.84 22.68 15.56
CA ALA A 2 -5.66 22.03 14.27
C ALA A 2 -5.11 20.63 14.54
N SER A 3 -5.92 19.59 14.32
CA SER A 3 -5.45 18.21 14.38
C SER A 3 -4.62 17.95 13.13
N TRP A 4 -3.30 18.07 13.26
CA TRP A 4 -2.36 17.60 12.25
C TRP A 4 -2.29 16.09 12.40
N ALA A 5 -3.32 15.39 11.90
CA ALA A 5 -3.18 13.97 11.64
C ALA A 5 -2.06 13.86 10.59
N VAL A 6 -0.86 13.49 11.02
CA VAL A 6 0.21 13.06 10.12
C VAL A 6 -0.43 11.94 9.31
N LEU A 7 -0.77 12.21 8.05
CA LEU A 7 -1.17 11.19 7.10
C LEU A 7 0.09 10.35 6.89
N THR A 8 0.30 9.35 7.75
CA THR A 8 1.39 8.40 7.61
C THR A 8 1.21 7.72 6.26
N GLU A 9 2.09 8.05 5.32
CA GLU A 9 2.10 7.45 3.99
C GLU A 9 2.63 6.03 4.13
N GLN A 10 1.79 5.03 3.85
CA GLN A 10 2.20 3.64 3.84
C GLN A 10 2.97 3.35 2.54
N ILE A 11 4.20 2.85 2.67
CA ILE A 11 5.06 2.45 1.54
C ILE A 11 5.42 0.97 1.67
N VAL A 12 5.10 0.18 0.64
CA VAL A 12 5.41 -1.24 0.55
C VAL A 12 6.46 -1.49 -0.52
N TRP A 13 7.50 -2.24 -0.17
CA TRP A 13 8.54 -2.68 -1.10
C TRP A 13 8.27 -4.10 -1.55
N ILE A 14 8.26 -4.33 -2.87
CA ILE A 14 8.08 -5.66 -3.46
C ILE A 14 9.35 -6.10 -4.19
N SER A 15 9.54 -7.42 -4.32
CA SER A 15 10.70 -7.97 -5.03
C SER A 15 10.80 -7.45 -6.47
N PRO A 16 12.02 -7.38 -7.05
CA PRO A 16 12.24 -6.82 -8.39
C PRO A 16 11.39 -7.47 -9.49
N LEU A 17 11.06 -8.76 -9.37
CA LEU A 17 10.28 -9.53 -10.34
C LEU A 17 8.82 -9.80 -9.92
N ALA A 18 8.36 -9.27 -8.78
CA ALA A 18 6.99 -9.47 -8.34
C ALA A 18 6.03 -8.68 -9.24
N THR A 19 5.00 -9.33 -9.79
CA THR A 19 3.97 -8.72 -10.64
C THR A 19 2.58 -8.76 -10.04
N GLY A 20 2.38 -9.58 -9.00
CA GLY A 20 1.17 -9.64 -8.19
C GLY A 20 1.54 -9.71 -6.72
N PHE A 21 0.77 -9.04 -5.88
CA PHE A 21 1.02 -8.96 -4.45
C PHE A 21 -0.27 -8.74 -3.68
N THR A 22 -0.23 -9.09 -2.39
CA THR A 22 -1.26 -8.75 -1.41
C THR A 22 -0.60 -7.94 -0.31
N VAL A 23 -1.14 -6.76 -0.02
CA VAL A 23 -0.62 -5.87 1.03
C VAL A 23 -1.67 -5.67 2.10
N ILE A 24 -1.22 -5.48 3.34
CA ILE A 24 -2.11 -5.10 4.45
C ILE A 24 -2.14 -3.58 4.51
N CYS A 25 -3.33 -2.98 4.44
CA CYS A 25 -3.52 -1.57 4.74
C CYS A 25 -3.30 -1.34 6.23
N GLU A 26 -2.22 -0.65 6.60
CA GLU A 26 -1.85 -0.41 8.00
C GLU A 26 -2.96 0.32 8.74
N ARG A 27 -3.56 1.34 8.11
CA ARG A 27 -4.67 2.09 8.72
C ARG A 27 -5.89 1.22 8.99
N CYS A 28 -6.26 0.32 8.08
CA CYS A 28 -7.36 -0.61 8.33
C CYS A 28 -7.00 -1.62 9.43
N SER A 29 -5.75 -2.06 9.47
CA SER A 29 -5.25 -2.95 10.53
C SER A 29 -5.28 -2.27 11.90
N GLU A 30 -4.89 -1.00 11.99
CA GLU A 30 -4.91 -0.20 13.23
C GLU A 30 -6.34 0.07 13.73
N LEU A 31 -7.28 0.26 12.80
CA LEU A 31 -8.70 0.43 13.12
C LEU A 31 -9.43 -0.88 13.47
N GLY A 32 -8.77 -2.04 13.33
CA GLY A 32 -9.34 -3.34 13.63
C GLY A 32 -10.34 -3.86 12.58
N GLU A 33 -10.20 -3.42 11.32
CA GLU A 33 -11.02 -3.93 10.21
C GLU A 33 -10.73 -5.42 9.94
N LEU A 34 -11.78 -6.19 9.65
CA LEU A 34 -11.67 -7.65 9.46
C LEU A 34 -10.89 -8.07 8.21
N PHE A 35 -10.88 -7.23 7.16
CA PHE A 35 -10.25 -7.52 5.88
C PHE A 35 -9.37 -6.34 5.43
N PRO A 36 -8.21 -6.12 6.09
CA PRO A 36 -7.34 -5.01 5.74
C PRO A 36 -6.46 -5.31 4.52
N SER A 37 -6.58 -6.48 3.90
CA SER A 37 -5.76 -6.88 2.76
C SER A 37 -6.28 -6.30 1.43
N VAL A 38 -5.34 -5.94 0.56
CA VAL A 38 -5.59 -5.44 -0.79
C VAL A 38 -4.72 -6.22 -1.75
N GLN A 39 -5.35 -6.84 -2.75
CA GLN A 39 -4.65 -7.52 -3.84
C GLN A 39 -4.48 -6.54 -5.01
N ALA A 40 -3.28 -6.49 -5.58
CA ALA A 40 -3.01 -5.68 -6.75
C ALA A 40 -1.85 -6.25 -7.58
N ASN A 41 -1.62 -5.61 -8.72
CA ASN A 41 -0.58 -5.96 -9.68
C ASN A 41 0.28 -4.74 -10.01
N LEU A 42 1.55 -5.00 -10.32
CA LEU A 42 2.48 -4.01 -10.86
C LEU A 42 3.15 -4.60 -12.10
N SER A 43 2.95 -4.00 -13.28
CA SER A 43 3.68 -4.41 -14.49
C SER A 43 5.18 -4.29 -14.26
N LEU A 44 5.97 -5.14 -14.94
CA LEU A 44 7.44 -5.05 -14.92
C LEU A 44 7.94 -3.71 -15.49
N ASP A 45 7.14 -3.06 -16.34
CA ASP A 45 7.44 -1.74 -16.93
C ASP A 45 7.31 -0.57 -15.95
N HIS A 46 6.79 -0.85 -14.74
CA HIS A 46 6.57 0.16 -13.72
C HIS A 46 7.42 -0.16 -12.47
N LEU A 47 8.17 0.85 -12.01
CA LEU A 47 8.95 0.78 -10.78
C LEU A 47 8.12 1.06 -9.53
N ARG A 48 6.99 1.76 -9.68
CA ARG A 48 6.11 2.13 -8.58
C ARG A 48 4.66 2.24 -9.03
N THR A 49 3.75 2.11 -8.09
CA THR A 49 2.32 2.42 -8.26
C THR A 49 1.73 2.91 -6.94
N THR A 50 0.55 3.52 -7.01
CA THR A 50 -0.28 3.80 -5.86
C THR A 50 -1.57 3.02 -6.02
N ILE A 51 -1.94 2.29 -4.97
CA ILE A 51 -3.21 1.57 -4.90
C ILE A 51 -4.06 2.14 -3.77
N GLU A 52 -5.37 1.94 -3.84
CA GLU A 52 -6.28 2.31 -2.78
C GLU A 52 -6.93 1.06 -2.19
N CYS A 53 -7.01 0.99 -0.86
CA CYS A 53 -7.81 -0.06 -0.23
C CYS A 53 -9.32 0.22 -0.45
N PRO A 54 -10.21 -0.77 -0.22
CA PRO A 54 -11.66 -0.59 -0.36
C PRO A 54 -12.27 0.54 0.50
N ARG A 55 -11.52 1.09 1.45
CA ARG A 55 -11.91 2.19 2.34
C ARG A 55 -11.31 3.55 1.92
N GLY A 56 -10.57 3.62 0.81
CA GLY A 56 -10.01 4.86 0.27
C GLY A 56 -8.67 5.30 0.90
N HIS A 57 -7.93 4.38 1.52
CA HIS A 57 -6.57 4.68 1.99
C HIS A 57 -5.56 4.39 0.88
N SER A 58 -4.75 5.39 0.53
CA SER A 58 -3.68 5.24 -0.46
C SER A 58 -2.48 4.49 0.13
N ILE A 59 -1.96 3.53 -0.63
CA ILE A 59 -0.77 2.74 -0.31
C ILE A 59 0.19 2.87 -1.50
N ARG A 60 1.41 3.33 -1.24
CA ARG A 60 2.45 3.41 -2.26
C ARG A 60 3.18 2.07 -2.32
N VAL A 61 3.37 1.54 -3.51
CA VAL A 61 4.10 0.31 -3.75
C VAL A 61 5.28 0.60 -4.65
N GLU A 62 6.47 0.20 -4.22
CA GLU A 62 7.73 0.41 -4.94
C GLU A 62 8.43 -0.94 -5.15
N ARG A 63 9.06 -1.13 -6.30
CA ARG A 63 9.98 -2.26 -6.50
C ARG A 63 11.26 -1.96 -5.75
N ASP A 64 11.76 -2.96 -5.03
CA ASP A 64 13.11 -2.91 -4.50
C ASP A 64 14.08 -2.85 -5.69
N GLY A 65 14.86 -1.77 -5.76
CA GLY A 65 15.83 -1.50 -6.83
C GLY A 65 17.27 -1.82 -6.44
N ARG A 66 17.48 -2.51 -5.31
CA ARG A 66 18.80 -2.93 -4.83
C ARG A 66 19.38 -4.10 -5.60
#